data_AF-A0A9E3N763-F1
#
_entry.id   AF-A0A9E3N763-F1
#
_cell.length_a   1.000
_cell.length_b   1.000
_cell.length_c   1.000
_cell.angle_alpha   90.00
_cell.angle_beta   90.00
_cell.angle_gamma   90.00
#
_symmetry.space_group_name_H-M   'P 1'
#
loop_
_entity.id
_entity.type
_entity.pdbx_description
1 polymer ?
#
loop_
_entity_poly.entity_id
_entity_poly.type
_entity_poly.pdbx_seq_one_letter_code
_entity_poly.pdbx_strand_id
1 'polypeptide(L)'
;MTLPASPMLTRRSALAAAVATLAWRPGYATPAVEAGQADALHALNRLAFGPAPGDLERVTRLGVHDWVAEQMQPQRLALPAFLAQQLASLRTPHESQRELVQGYREV
;
A
#
# COMPACT_ATOMS: atom_id res chain seq x y z
N MET A 1 -36.67 19.82 70.57
CA MET A 1 -36.82 20.23 69.16
C MET A 1 -35.49 20.82 68.71
N THR A 2 -34.61 19.97 68.20
CA THR A 2 -33.23 20.29 67.81
C THR A 2 -32.96 19.61 66.47
N LEU A 3 -32.61 20.39 65.45
CA LEU A 3 -32.35 19.93 64.08
C LEU A 3 -30.93 19.33 63.98
N PRO A 4 -30.70 18.20 63.29
CA PRO A 4 -29.34 17.75 62.97
C PRO A 4 -28.79 18.50 61.74
N ALA A 5 -27.52 18.88 61.85
CA ALA A 5 -26.73 19.58 60.86
C ALA A 5 -26.46 18.73 59.60
N SER A 6 -26.59 19.34 58.44
CA SER A 6 -26.26 18.75 57.13
C SER A 6 -24.75 18.54 56.97
N PRO A 7 -24.27 17.40 56.43
CA PRO A 7 -22.87 17.25 56.08
C PRO A 7 -22.53 18.10 54.83
N MET A 8 -21.51 18.94 54.96
CA MET A 8 -20.93 19.69 53.86
C MET A 8 -20.18 18.75 52.92
N LEU A 9 -20.74 18.53 51.74
CA LEU A 9 -20.09 17.79 50.65
C LEU A 9 -18.89 18.62 50.14
N THR A 10 -17.69 18.17 50.45
CA THR A 10 -16.42 18.84 50.11
C THR A 10 -16.22 18.87 48.59
N ARG A 11 -16.48 20.03 47.96
CA ARG A 11 -16.10 20.37 46.57
C ARG A 11 -14.56 20.49 46.44
N ARG A 12 -13.80 19.40 46.40
CA ARG A 12 -12.36 19.42 46.02
C ARG A 12 -11.91 18.25 45.14
N SER A 13 -12.84 17.56 44.47
CA SER A 13 -12.55 16.37 43.66
C SER A 13 -13.05 16.50 42.21
N ALA A 14 -13.02 17.70 41.64
CA ALA A 14 -13.47 17.93 40.25
C ALA A 14 -12.33 18.21 39.25
N LEU A 15 -11.06 18.25 39.67
CA LEU A 15 -9.93 18.57 38.77
C LEU A 15 -9.05 17.37 38.39
N ALA A 16 -9.19 16.22 39.06
CA ALA A 16 -8.45 15.01 38.70
C ALA A 16 -9.06 14.26 37.49
N ALA A 17 -10.33 14.52 37.15
CA ALA A 17 -11.03 13.80 36.08
C ALA A 17 -10.69 14.28 34.66
N ALA A 18 -10.19 15.51 34.49
CA ALA A 18 -9.91 16.08 33.17
C ALA A 18 -8.54 15.70 32.59
N VAL A 19 -7.59 15.23 33.40
CA VAL A 19 -6.27 14.75 32.93
C VAL A 19 -6.34 13.28 32.51
N ALA A 20 -7.23 12.49 33.11
CA ALA A 20 -7.38 11.07 32.81
C ALA A 20 -8.04 10.79 31.44
N THR A 21 -8.80 11.72 30.88
CA THR A 21 -9.48 11.53 29.58
C THR A 21 -8.56 11.71 28.38
N LEU A 22 -7.43 12.42 28.51
CA LEU A 22 -6.46 12.56 27.42
C LEU A 22 -5.48 11.36 27.34
N ALA A 23 -5.27 10.66 28.45
CA ALA A 23 -4.50 9.41 28.49
C ALA A 23 -5.28 8.22 27.90
N TRP A 24 -6.61 8.33 27.86
CA TRP A 24 -7.50 7.34 27.28
C TRP A 24 -7.94 7.74 25.88
N ARG A 25 -7.00 8.19 25.03
CA ARG A 25 -7.23 8.07 23.59
C ARG A 25 -7.13 6.57 23.31
N PRO A 26 -8.23 5.86 22.96
CA PRO A 26 -8.05 4.57 22.32
C PRO A 26 -7.15 4.85 21.13
N GLY A 27 -5.92 4.32 21.16
CA GLY A 27 -5.07 4.36 19.99
C GLY A 27 -5.93 3.89 18.85
N TYR A 28 -6.04 4.68 17.78
CA TYR A 28 -6.76 4.25 16.60
C TYR A 28 -6.13 2.91 16.23
N ALA A 29 -6.86 1.82 16.48
CA ALA A 29 -6.42 0.52 16.06
C ALA A 29 -6.38 0.67 14.55
N THR A 30 -5.17 0.79 13.99
CA THR A 30 -4.99 0.51 12.57
C THR A 30 -5.59 -0.88 12.42
N PRO A 31 -6.65 -1.04 11.60
CA PRO A 31 -7.23 -2.35 11.40
C PRO A 31 -6.05 -3.27 11.11
N ALA A 32 -5.92 -4.35 11.88
CA ALA A 32 -4.85 -5.30 11.68
C ALA A 32 -5.04 -5.83 10.26
N VAL A 33 -4.32 -5.25 9.31
CA VAL A 33 -4.21 -5.81 7.98
C VAL A 33 -3.62 -7.19 8.24
N GLU A 34 -4.34 -8.24 7.86
CA GLU A 34 -3.83 -9.59 7.98
C GLU A 34 -2.40 -9.62 7.43
N ALA A 35 -1.45 -10.25 8.13
CA ALA A 35 -0.03 -10.15 7.78
C ALA A 35 0.21 -10.40 6.28
N GLY A 36 -0.51 -11.37 5.69
CA GLY A 36 -0.45 -11.66 4.26
C GLY A 36 -1.03 -10.57 3.34
N GLN A 37 -2.02 -9.79 3.77
CA GLN A 37 -2.55 -8.66 3.00
C GLN A 37 -1.62 -7.44 3.07
N ALA A 38 -0.93 -7.22 4.20
CA ALA A 38 0.06 -6.16 4.32
C ALA A 38 1.26 -6.44 3.42
N ASP A 39 1.74 -7.68 3.43
CA ASP A 39 2.83 -8.14 2.57
C ASP A 39 2.44 -8.07 1.08
N ALA A 40 1.23 -8.50 0.73
CA ALA A 40 0.70 -8.39 -0.64
C ALA A 40 0.64 -6.93 -1.12
N LEU A 41 0.12 -6.02 -0.28
CA LEU A 41 0.07 -4.60 -0.60
C LEU A 41 1.47 -4.01 -0.75
N HIS A 42 2.41 -4.38 0.12
CA HIS A 42 3.79 -3.94 0.01
C HIS A 42 4.44 -4.41 -1.30
N ALA A 43 4.29 -5.69 -1.63
CA ALA A 43 4.81 -6.26 -2.86
C ALA A 43 4.24 -5.57 -4.10
N LEU A 44 2.93 -5.36 -4.17
CA LEU A 44 2.28 -4.68 -5.29
C LEU A 44 2.74 -3.23 -5.46
N ASN A 45 3.02 -2.51 -4.37
CA ASN A 45 3.54 -1.15 -4.43
C ASN A 45 5.02 -1.06 -4.82
N ARG A 46 5.80 -2.11 -4.62
CA ARG A 46 7.26 -2.09 -4.86
C ARG A 46 7.68 -2.78 -6.15
N LEU A 47 6.93 -3.80 -6.56
CA LEU A 47 7.27 -4.65 -7.68
C LEU A 47 6.28 -4.53 -8.83
N ALA A 48 5.19 -3.79 -8.65
CA ALA A 48 4.22 -3.44 -9.70
C ALA A 48 3.92 -1.93 -9.65
N PHE A 49 2.95 -1.49 -10.45
CA PHE A 49 2.49 -0.10 -10.50
C PHE A 49 1.46 0.24 -9.39
N GLY A 50 1.47 -0.52 -8.29
CA GLY A 50 0.40 -0.53 -7.29
C GLY A 50 -0.69 -1.56 -7.59
N PRO A 51 -1.62 -1.79 -6.64
CA PRO A 51 -2.67 -2.80 -6.78
C PRO A 51 -3.74 -2.37 -7.79
N ALA A 52 -3.94 -3.15 -8.87
CA ALA A 52 -5.13 -3.02 -9.69
C ALA A 52 -6.36 -3.65 -8.98
N PRO A 53 -7.59 -3.39 -9.45
CA PRO A 53 -8.79 -4.04 -8.91
C PRO A 53 -8.65 -5.57 -8.87
N GLY A 54 -8.74 -6.15 -7.68
CA GLY A 54 -8.62 -7.61 -7.46
C GLY A 54 -7.20 -8.14 -7.21
N ASP A 55 -6.15 -7.35 -7.45
CA ASP A 55 -4.78 -7.80 -7.26
C ASP A 55 -4.46 -8.09 -5.80
N LEU A 56 -4.92 -7.24 -4.89
CA LEU A 56 -4.65 -7.42 -3.47
C LEU A 56 -5.17 -8.79 -2.98
N GLU A 57 -6.41 -9.13 -3.33
CA GLU A 57 -7.00 -10.43 -2.99
C GLU A 57 -6.27 -11.59 -3.69
N ARG A 58 -5.91 -11.43 -4.97
CA ARG A 58 -5.17 -12.45 -5.73
C ARG A 58 -3.82 -12.75 -5.09
N VAL A 59 -3.04 -11.72 -4.77
CA VAL A 59 -1.70 -11.86 -4.20
C VAL A 59 -1.76 -12.35 -2.76
N THR A 60 -2.75 -11.92 -1.97
CA THR A 60 -2.97 -12.47 -0.63
C THR A 60 -3.29 -13.96 -0.67
N ARG A 61 -4.13 -14.41 -1.62
CA ARG A 61 -4.49 -15.83 -1.78
C ARG A 61 -3.35 -16.69 -2.32
N LEU A 62 -2.58 -16.16 -3.28
CA LEU A 62 -1.45 -16.85 -3.90
C LEU A 62 -0.22 -16.87 -2.98
N GLY A 63 -0.05 -15.85 -2.15
CA GLY A 63 1.17 -15.60 -1.38
C GLY A 63 2.19 -14.80 -2.19
N VAL A 64 2.92 -13.90 -1.52
CA VAL A 64 3.88 -12.99 -2.16
C VAL A 64 5.01 -13.75 -2.85
N HIS A 65 5.52 -14.81 -2.24
CA HIS A 65 6.62 -15.58 -2.82
C HIS A 65 6.27 -16.17 -4.18
N ASP A 66 5.12 -16.85 -4.27
CA ASP A 66 4.69 -17.51 -5.51
C ASP A 66 4.28 -16.47 -6.55
N TRP A 67 3.66 -15.37 -6.13
CA TRP A 67 3.39 -14.24 -7.01
C TRP A 67 4.67 -13.64 -7.62
N VAL A 68 5.74 -13.47 -6.84
CA VAL A 68 7.04 -13.01 -7.35
C VAL A 68 7.64 -14.03 -8.32
N ALA A 69 7.54 -15.33 -8.01
CA ALA A 69 8.02 -16.39 -8.90
C ALA A 69 7.29 -16.38 -10.26
N GLU A 70 5.99 -16.08 -10.29
CA GLU A 70 5.24 -15.89 -11.54
C GLU A 70 5.83 -14.76 -12.40
N GLN A 71 6.27 -13.65 -11.78
CA GLN A 71 6.84 -12.51 -12.52
C GLN A 71 8.18 -12.86 -13.19
N MET A 72 8.90 -13.85 -12.66
CA MET A 72 10.21 -14.28 -13.18
C MET A 72 10.11 -15.26 -14.37
N GLN A 73 8.90 -15.50 -14.89
CA GLN A 73 8.66 -16.40 -16.02
C GLN A 73 8.03 -15.69 -17.24
N PRO A 74 8.63 -14.62 -17.77
CA PRO A 74 8.05 -13.83 -18.86
C PRO A 74 7.84 -14.64 -20.15
N GLN A 75 8.58 -15.73 -20.35
CA GLN A 75 8.48 -16.61 -21.52
C GLN A 75 7.12 -17.32 -21.61
N ARG A 76 6.34 -17.37 -20.52
CA ARG A 76 4.98 -17.91 -20.51
C ARG A 76 3.97 -16.99 -21.19
N LEU A 77 4.32 -15.71 -21.37
CA LEU A 77 3.47 -14.72 -22.02
C LEU A 77 3.78 -14.73 -23.52
N ALA A 78 2.86 -15.30 -24.32
CA ALA A 78 2.99 -15.26 -25.77
C ALA A 78 2.83 -13.81 -26.29
N LEU A 79 3.76 -13.34 -27.12
CA LEU A 79 3.66 -12.05 -27.78
C LEU A 79 2.51 -12.09 -28.80
N PRO A 80 1.44 -11.29 -28.65
CA PRO A 80 0.34 -11.27 -29.60
C PRO A 80 0.82 -10.81 -30.98
N ALA A 81 0.35 -11.46 -32.05
CA ALA A 81 0.80 -11.18 -33.42
C ALA A 81 0.57 -9.70 -33.83
N PHE A 82 -0.56 -9.12 -33.45
CA PHE A 82 -0.83 -7.70 -33.74
C PHE A 82 0.18 -6.77 -33.06
N LEU A 83 0.56 -7.08 -31.81
CA LEU A 83 1.52 -6.29 -31.04
C LEU A 83 2.92 -6.43 -31.63
N ALA A 84 3.30 -7.65 -32.03
CA ALA A 84 4.56 -7.88 -32.74
C ALA A 84 4.66 -7.03 -34.01
N GLN A 85 3.59 -6.95 -34.79
CA GLN A 85 3.54 -6.11 -36.00
C GLN A 85 3.66 -4.61 -35.68
N GLN A 86 2.97 -4.13 -34.64
CA GLN A 86 3.08 -2.73 -34.20
C GLN A 86 4.49 -2.40 -33.72
N LEU A 87 5.11 -3.27 -32.92
CA LEU A 87 6.48 -3.07 -32.42
C LEU A 87 7.49 -3.06 -33.58
N ALA A 88 7.32 -3.92 -34.58
CA ALA A 88 8.17 -3.95 -35.77
C ALA A 88 8.08 -2.69 -36.64
N SER A 89 7.02 -1.88 -36.47
CA SER A 89 6.90 -0.59 -37.17
C SER A 89 7.62 0.56 -36.47
N LEU A 90 8.07 0.36 -35.22
CA LEU A 90 8.80 1.38 -34.47
C LEU A 90 10.26 1.38 -34.91
N ARG A 91 10.80 2.56 -35.23
CA ARG A 91 12.21 2.72 -35.64
C ARG A 91 13.19 2.42 -34.50
N THR A 92 12.98 3.07 -33.35
CA THR A 92 13.94 3.10 -32.22
C THR A 92 14.37 1.73 -31.68
N PRO A 93 13.48 0.72 -31.51
CA PRO A 93 13.88 -0.61 -31.06
C PRO A 93 14.87 -1.33 -32.00
N HIS A 94 14.93 -0.91 -33.27
CA HIS A 94 15.80 -1.51 -34.29
C HIS A 94 17.13 -0.75 -34.46
N GLU A 95 17.33 0.36 -33.76
CA GLU A 95 18.55 1.16 -33.84
C GLU A 95 19.57 0.69 -32.80
N SER A 96 20.83 0.70 -33.22
CA SER A 96 21.96 0.56 -32.32
C SER A 96 22.09 1.80 -31.42
N GLN A 97 22.73 1.62 -30.27
CA GLN A 97 23.06 2.72 -29.36
C GLN A 97 23.84 3.85 -30.07
N ARG A 98 24.68 3.52 -31.05
CA ARG A 98 25.43 4.53 -31.84
C ARG A 98 24.48 5.39 -32.67
N GLU A 99 23.56 4.79 -33.40
CA GLU A 99 22.59 5.49 -34.25
C GLU A 99 21.69 6.41 -33.42
N LEU A 100 21.24 5.95 -32.24
CA LEU A 100 20.44 6.75 -31.31
C LEU A 100 21.18 8.01 -30.84
N VAL A 101 22.46 7.86 -30.45
CA VAL A 101 23.29 9.00 -29.99
C VAL A 101 23.58 9.98 -31.12
N GLN A 102 23.80 9.50 -32.36
CA GLN A 102 23.98 10.35 -33.53
C GLN A 102 22.71 11.16 -33.82
N GLY A 103 21.56 10.49 -33.91
CA GLY A 103 20.28 11.15 -34.16
C GLY A 103 19.91 12.21 -33.10
N TYR A 104 20.23 12.00 -31.82
CA TYR A 104 20.00 13.00 -30.78
C TYR A 104 20.90 14.25 -30.91
N ARG A 105 22.14 14.08 -31.37
CA ARG A 105 23.12 15.19 -31.49
C ARG A 105 22.89 16.07 -32.72
N GLU A 106 22.17 15.57 -33.70
CA GLU A 106 21.87 16.26 -34.96
C GLU A 106 20.60 17.14 -34.88
N VAL A 107 19.87 17.10 -33.76
CA VAL A 107 18.68 17.92 -33.45
C VAL A 107 19.07 19.10 -32.57
#